data_AF-A0A8T6M1H1-F1
#
_entry.id   AF-A0A8T6M1H1-F1
#
_cell.length_a   1.000
_cell.length_b   1.000
_cell.length_c   1.000
_cell.angle_alpha   90.00
_cell.angle_beta   90.00
_cell.angle_gamma   90.00
#
_symmetry.space_group_name_H-M   'P 1'
#
loop_
_entity.id
_entity.type
_entity.pdbx_description
1 polymer ?
#
loop_
_entity_poly.entity_id
_entity_poly.type
_entity_poly.pdbx_seq_one_letter_code
_entity_poly.pdbx_strand_id
1 'polypeptide(L)'
;IKQGMKRYSTNMGILRVDHPDIFDFIMAKEKEGVLSTFNLSVGITDKFMRAVENNGEYDLINPRDNKISKRLKARAIWNLIITMAWKNGEPGVIFIDKLNKYNPTPNVGIIEATNPCGEQPLLPYESCNLGSINLSKMLKGKNGDMKIDWDKLRETIRKGVHFLDNVVDLNKYPIEATEKVTKSNRKIGLGIMGFADMIIQLGIPYNSEEGVKAAEKVMKFITDEGRNMSEELGKQRGSFENFKGSVWEKKGYKHIRNATVTTIAPTSNISIVAGCSSSIEPLFAISYIRNVASSLGQNLIEINPLFEKTAIQKGFYSDELMKDVLSHGSIQIIKEIPDDVKKVFVTAH
;
A
#
# COMPACT_ATOMS: atom_id res chain seq x y z
N ILE A 1 13.05 5.76 -19.90
CA ILE A 1 11.96 5.90 -20.89
C ILE A 1 10.83 6.71 -20.22
N LYS A 2 10.12 7.59 -20.94
CA LYS A 2 8.99 8.36 -20.38
C LYS A 2 7.71 7.97 -21.10
N GLN A 3 6.59 7.90 -20.39
CA GLN A 3 5.27 7.75 -21.02
C GLN A 3 4.75 9.15 -21.39
N GLY A 4 4.98 9.54 -22.65
CA GLY A 4 4.67 10.88 -23.15
C GLY A 4 5.42 11.98 -22.39
N MET A 5 4.77 13.13 -22.18
CA MET A 5 5.37 14.29 -21.50
C MET A 5 5.24 14.27 -19.97
N LYS A 6 4.50 13.32 -19.36
CA LYS A 6 3.99 13.47 -17.98
C LYS A 6 4.45 12.44 -16.95
N ARG A 7 4.94 11.25 -17.33
CA ARG A 7 5.36 10.23 -16.36
C ARG A 7 6.74 9.64 -16.68
N TYR A 8 7.66 9.81 -15.74
CA TYR A 8 8.94 9.10 -15.75
C TYR A 8 8.71 7.62 -15.45
N SER A 9 9.51 6.74 -16.04
CA SER A 9 9.56 5.34 -15.61
C SER A 9 9.95 5.27 -14.14
N THR A 10 9.21 4.51 -13.35
CA THR A 10 9.56 4.17 -11.97
C THR A 10 9.84 2.67 -11.92
N ASN A 11 10.97 2.30 -11.33
CA ASN A 11 11.44 0.92 -11.26
C ASN A 11 11.62 0.50 -9.80
N MET A 12 11.53 -0.79 -9.54
CA MET A 12 11.91 -1.40 -8.26
C MET A 12 13.16 -2.24 -8.46
N GLY A 13 14.20 -1.98 -7.69
CA GLY A 13 15.38 -2.83 -7.59
C GLY A 13 15.34 -3.57 -6.26
N ILE A 14 15.36 -4.90 -6.31
CA ILE A 14 15.45 -5.74 -5.11
C ILE A 14 16.65 -6.66 -5.22
N LEU A 15 17.50 -6.65 -4.19
CA LEU A 15 18.61 -7.59 -4.05
C LEU A 15 18.47 -8.35 -2.75
N ARG A 16 18.57 -9.69 -2.82
CA ARG A 16 18.53 -10.52 -1.60
C ARG A 16 19.74 -10.21 -0.72
N VAL A 17 19.51 -10.23 0.60
CA VAL A 17 20.53 -9.87 1.60
C VAL A 17 21.77 -10.79 1.59
N ASP A 18 21.62 -12.01 1.06
CA ASP A 18 22.68 -13.01 0.89
C ASP A 18 23.47 -12.86 -0.42
N HIS A 19 23.24 -11.80 -1.21
CA HIS A 19 24.04 -11.55 -2.41
C HIS A 19 25.46 -11.01 -2.06
N PRO A 20 26.53 -11.40 -2.79
CA PRO A 20 27.89 -10.91 -2.54
C PRO A 20 28.02 -9.38 -2.62
N ASP A 21 27.26 -8.74 -3.51
CA ASP A 21 27.29 -7.28 -3.74
C ASP A 21 26.32 -6.51 -2.84
N ILE A 22 25.83 -7.11 -1.75
CA ILE A 22 24.82 -6.48 -0.89
C ILE A 22 25.27 -5.15 -0.29
N PHE A 23 26.57 -5.00 0.02
CA PHE A 23 27.12 -3.76 0.55
C PHE A 23 26.98 -2.61 -0.46
N ASP A 24 27.42 -2.84 -1.70
CA ASP A 24 27.38 -1.85 -2.77
C ASP A 24 25.94 -1.50 -3.13
N PHE A 25 25.04 -2.48 -3.11
CA PHE A 25 23.62 -2.25 -3.35
C PHE A 25 22.97 -1.36 -2.29
N ILE A 26 23.26 -1.58 -1.00
CA ILE A 26 22.73 -0.73 0.08
C ILE A 26 23.24 0.71 -0.06
N MET A 27 24.50 0.88 -0.48
CA MET A 27 25.14 2.19 -0.66
C MET A 27 24.84 2.85 -2.01
N ALA A 28 24.17 2.15 -2.94
CA ALA A 28 24.06 2.57 -4.34
C ALA A 28 23.38 3.95 -4.53
N LYS A 29 22.51 4.34 -3.61
CA LYS A 29 21.82 5.64 -3.59
C LYS A 29 22.28 6.56 -2.47
N GLU A 30 23.49 6.36 -1.94
CA GLU A 30 24.04 7.25 -0.91
C GLU A 30 24.13 8.70 -1.39
N LYS A 31 24.49 8.89 -2.66
CA LYS A 31 24.50 10.21 -3.30
C LYS A 31 23.17 10.45 -4.00
N GLU A 32 22.49 11.51 -3.58
CA GLU A 32 21.25 11.96 -4.20
C GLU A 32 21.36 12.15 -5.72
N GLY A 33 20.30 11.77 -6.43
CA GLY A 33 20.22 11.83 -7.89
C GLY A 33 20.78 10.61 -8.63
N VAL A 34 21.57 9.75 -7.97
CA VAL A 34 21.99 8.45 -8.53
C VAL A 34 20.79 7.49 -8.50
N LEU A 35 20.56 6.74 -9.58
CA LEU A 35 19.42 5.82 -9.73
C LEU A 35 18.06 6.47 -9.40
N SER A 36 17.87 7.74 -9.78
CA SER A 36 16.68 8.54 -9.45
C SER A 36 15.33 7.99 -9.95
N THR A 37 15.36 6.99 -10.83
CA THR A 37 14.16 6.31 -11.34
C THR A 37 13.90 4.95 -10.68
N PHE A 38 14.74 4.54 -9.73
CA PHE A 38 14.60 3.29 -8.99
C PHE A 38 14.26 3.59 -7.54
N ASN A 39 13.27 2.88 -7.02
CA ASN A 39 13.18 2.58 -5.61
C ASN A 39 14.05 1.33 -5.35
N LEU A 40 14.86 1.34 -4.28
CA LEU A 40 15.67 0.19 -3.89
C LEU A 40 15.14 -0.46 -2.62
N SER A 41 15.16 -1.78 -2.56
CA SER A 41 14.83 -2.53 -1.35
C SER A 41 15.68 -3.79 -1.18
N VAL A 42 16.02 -4.12 0.05
CA VAL A 42 16.74 -5.37 0.35
C VAL A 42 15.74 -6.50 0.57
N GLY A 43 15.94 -7.61 -0.13
CA GLY A 43 15.20 -8.86 0.07
C GLY A 43 15.68 -9.58 1.33
N ILE A 44 14.98 -9.37 2.44
CA ILE A 44 15.29 -9.91 3.76
C ILE A 44 14.77 -11.34 3.90
N THR A 45 15.62 -12.24 4.37
CA THR A 45 15.30 -13.66 4.64
C THR A 45 15.09 -13.90 6.13
N ASP A 46 14.31 -14.92 6.47
CA ASP A 46 14.11 -15.34 7.86
C ASP A 46 15.44 -15.83 8.47
N LYS A 47 16.33 -16.44 7.67
CA LYS A 47 17.68 -16.85 8.11
C LYS A 47 18.51 -15.64 8.55
N PHE A 48 18.48 -14.56 7.76
CA PHE A 48 19.20 -13.32 8.09
C PHE A 48 18.65 -12.68 9.36
N MET A 49 17.32 -12.54 9.49
CA MET A 49 16.72 -11.94 10.69
C MET A 49 17.04 -12.71 11.97
N ARG A 50 17.00 -14.05 11.93
CA ARG A 50 17.45 -14.87 13.07
C ARG A 50 18.92 -14.62 13.42
N ALA A 51 19.79 -14.40 12.41
CA ALA A 51 21.19 -14.06 12.67
C ALA A 51 21.34 -12.65 13.26
N VAL A 52 20.52 -11.67 12.86
CA VAL A 52 20.50 -10.31 13.48
C VAL A 52 20.15 -10.40 14.96
N GLU A 53 19.05 -11.09 15.28
CA GLU A 53 18.55 -11.26 16.66
C GLU A 53 19.63 -11.89 17.56
N ASN A 54 20.22 -13.00 17.10
CA ASN A 54 21.23 -13.76 17.84
C ASN A 54 22.66 -13.17 17.77
N ASN A 55 22.84 -11.98 17.19
CA ASN A 55 24.16 -11.37 16.97
C ASN A 55 25.16 -12.29 16.24
N GLY A 56 24.64 -13.07 15.29
CA GLY A 56 25.37 -14.09 14.54
C GLY A 56 25.92 -13.60 13.20
N GLU A 57 26.44 -14.57 12.46
CA GLU A 57 26.91 -14.39 11.09
C GLU A 57 25.98 -15.07 10.09
N TYR A 58 26.07 -14.64 8.83
CA TYR A 58 25.38 -15.27 7.73
C TYR A 58 26.28 -15.33 6.49
N ASP A 59 25.97 -16.27 5.60
CA ASP A 59 26.73 -16.51 4.36
C ASP A 59 26.22 -15.61 3.24
N LEU A 60 27.14 -15.01 2.51
CA LEU A 60 26.90 -14.48 1.17
C LEU A 60 27.09 -15.61 0.15
N ILE A 61 26.17 -15.75 -0.79
CA ILE A 61 26.07 -16.86 -1.73
C ILE A 61 26.08 -16.30 -3.15
N ASN A 62 27.04 -16.72 -3.96
CA ASN A 62 27.09 -16.33 -5.37
C ASN A 62 25.96 -17.06 -6.14
N PRO A 63 25.01 -16.34 -6.77
CA PRO A 63 23.86 -16.98 -7.42
C PRO A 63 24.23 -17.79 -8.68
N ARG A 64 25.46 -17.65 -9.21
CA ARG A 64 25.90 -18.37 -10.42
C ARG A 64 26.33 -19.81 -10.13
N ASP A 65 26.92 -20.06 -8.96
CA ASP A 65 27.49 -21.35 -8.59
C ASP A 65 27.04 -21.87 -7.22
N ASN A 66 26.21 -21.10 -6.50
CA ASN A 66 25.70 -21.37 -5.15
C ASN A 66 26.80 -21.58 -4.10
N LYS A 67 28.01 -21.09 -4.34
CA LYS A 67 29.11 -21.18 -3.37
C LYS A 67 29.08 -20.01 -2.39
N ILE A 68 29.49 -20.29 -1.16
CA ILE A 68 29.69 -19.25 -0.14
C ILE A 68 30.88 -18.39 -0.56
N SER A 69 30.67 -17.10 -0.75
CA SER A 69 31.73 -16.15 -1.08
C SER A 69 32.38 -15.56 0.17
N LYS A 70 31.57 -15.21 1.18
CA LYS A 70 32.02 -14.59 2.44
C LYS A 70 31.00 -14.81 3.55
N ARG A 71 31.43 -14.70 4.82
CA ARG A 71 30.55 -14.56 5.98
C ARG A 71 30.61 -13.16 6.55
N LEU A 72 29.46 -12.60 6.91
CA LEU A 72 29.35 -11.26 7.49
C LEU A 72 28.57 -11.32 8.81
N LYS A 73 28.87 -10.40 9.73
CA LYS A 73 28.04 -10.15 10.92
C LYS A 73 26.70 -9.56 10.47
N ALA A 74 25.60 -10.25 10.78
CA ALA A 74 24.28 -9.84 10.31
C ALA A 74 23.88 -8.45 10.83
N ARG A 75 24.23 -8.11 12.07
CA ARG A 75 23.99 -6.78 12.66
C ARG A 75 24.69 -5.65 11.93
N ALA A 76 25.88 -5.89 11.37
CA ALA A 76 26.59 -4.85 10.62
C ALA A 76 25.81 -4.46 9.35
N ILE A 77 25.29 -5.45 8.62
CA ILE A 77 24.48 -5.22 7.43
C ILE A 77 23.13 -4.61 7.78
N TRP A 78 22.49 -5.08 8.85
CA TRP A 78 21.22 -4.51 9.31
C TRP A 78 21.36 -3.03 9.72
N ASN A 79 22.41 -2.69 10.47
CA ASN A 79 22.69 -1.31 10.84
C ASN A 79 22.98 -0.42 9.63
N LEU A 80 23.66 -0.96 8.61
CA LEU A 80 23.91 -0.23 7.36
C LEU A 80 22.61 0.10 6.64
N ILE A 81 21.69 -0.86 6.52
CA ILE A 81 20.34 -0.64 5.94
C ILE A 81 19.62 0.47 6.70
N ILE A 82 19.58 0.40 8.03
CA ILE A 82 18.94 1.42 8.86
C ILE A 82 19.58 2.80 8.67
N THR A 83 20.91 2.85 8.62
CA THR A 83 21.66 4.11 8.50
C THR A 83 21.36 4.80 7.17
N MET A 84 21.32 4.02 6.08
CA MET A 84 20.97 4.53 4.76
C MET A 84 19.50 4.95 4.68
N ALA A 85 18.59 4.11 5.20
CA ALA A 85 17.17 4.44 5.24
C ALA A 85 16.89 5.71 6.08
N TRP A 86 17.63 5.94 7.16
CA TRP A 86 17.56 7.19 7.92
C TRP A 86 18.11 8.39 7.14
N LYS A 87 19.19 8.19 6.39
CA LYS A 87 19.86 9.25 5.61
C LYS A 87 18.96 9.81 4.49
N ASN A 88 18.26 8.95 3.75
CA ASN A 88 17.45 9.39 2.61
C ASN A 88 16.21 8.55 2.28
N GLY A 89 15.77 7.69 3.19
CA GLY A 89 14.57 6.87 3.00
C GLY A 89 14.81 5.56 2.24
N GLU A 90 16.05 5.24 1.86
CA GLU A 90 16.39 4.04 1.09
C GLU A 90 17.68 3.34 1.55
N PRO A 91 17.85 2.03 1.30
CA PRO A 91 16.87 1.13 0.69
C PRO A 91 15.75 0.75 1.68
N GLY A 92 14.57 0.45 1.13
CA GLY A 92 13.51 -0.22 1.88
C GLY A 92 13.83 -1.68 2.17
N VAL A 93 12.89 -2.39 2.78
CA VAL A 93 13.02 -3.83 3.07
C VAL A 93 11.81 -4.60 2.55
N ILE A 94 12.06 -5.76 1.97
CA ILE A 94 11.05 -6.70 1.52
C ILE A 94 11.33 -8.06 2.15
N PHE A 95 10.43 -8.56 2.98
CA PHE A 95 10.56 -9.88 3.60
C PHE A 95 10.21 -10.98 2.60
N ILE A 96 11.20 -11.40 1.80
CA ILE A 96 10.98 -12.24 0.61
C ILE A 96 10.52 -13.66 0.96
N ASP A 97 10.95 -14.20 2.10
CA ASP A 97 10.51 -15.52 2.58
C ASP A 97 9.03 -15.46 3.02
N LYS A 98 8.62 -14.37 3.69
CA LYS A 98 7.23 -14.13 4.06
C LYS A 98 6.35 -13.96 2.82
N LEU A 99 6.80 -13.22 1.80
CA LEU A 99 6.08 -13.10 0.52
C LEU A 99 5.84 -14.47 -0.11
N ASN A 100 6.90 -15.28 -0.24
CA ASN A 100 6.79 -16.59 -0.89
C ASN A 100 5.99 -17.61 -0.07
N LYS A 101 6.00 -17.51 1.27
CA LYS A 101 5.12 -18.31 2.13
C LYS A 101 3.64 -18.13 1.81
N TYR A 102 3.23 -16.94 1.35
CA TYR A 102 1.86 -16.64 0.95
C TYR A 102 1.68 -16.46 -0.57
N ASN A 103 2.65 -16.90 -1.37
CA ASN A 103 2.49 -16.94 -2.83
C ASN A 103 1.30 -17.84 -3.18
N PRO A 104 0.27 -17.33 -3.88
CA PRO A 104 -0.91 -18.14 -4.23
C PRO A 104 -0.59 -19.27 -5.20
N THR A 105 0.45 -19.14 -6.02
CA THR A 105 0.82 -20.06 -7.11
C THR A 105 2.28 -20.51 -7.01
N PRO A 106 2.68 -21.16 -5.89
CA PRO A 106 4.08 -21.55 -5.67
C PRO A 106 4.56 -22.63 -6.64
N ASN A 107 3.64 -23.35 -7.29
CA ASN A 107 3.91 -24.33 -8.34
C ASN A 107 4.32 -23.68 -9.68
N VAL A 108 4.07 -22.38 -9.86
CA VAL A 108 4.41 -21.65 -11.10
C VAL A 108 5.81 -21.06 -11.02
N GLY A 109 6.19 -20.53 -9.86
CA GLY A 109 7.51 -19.94 -9.66
C GLY A 109 7.65 -19.26 -8.31
N ILE A 110 8.83 -18.70 -8.08
CA ILE A 110 9.17 -17.92 -6.90
C ILE A 110 8.98 -16.43 -7.20
N ILE A 111 8.47 -15.69 -6.22
CA ILE A 111 8.38 -14.23 -6.27
C ILE A 111 9.73 -13.66 -5.83
N GLU A 112 10.38 -12.90 -6.69
CA GLU A 112 11.70 -12.32 -6.43
C GLU A 112 11.66 -10.80 -6.23
N ALA A 113 10.58 -10.16 -6.68
CA ALA A 113 10.44 -8.71 -6.64
C ALA A 113 8.98 -8.27 -6.46
N THR A 114 8.82 -6.97 -6.25
CA THR A 114 7.54 -6.28 -6.25
C THR A 114 7.50 -5.23 -7.37
N ASN A 115 6.32 -4.65 -7.60
CA ASN A 115 6.21 -3.39 -8.33
C ASN A 115 6.85 -2.21 -7.56
N PRO A 116 6.96 -1.01 -8.17
CA PRO A 116 7.63 0.16 -7.59
C PRO A 116 7.18 0.61 -6.20
N CYS A 117 5.92 0.40 -5.83
CA CYS A 117 5.40 0.84 -4.54
C CYS A 117 5.33 -0.30 -3.50
N GLY A 118 5.81 -1.50 -3.83
CA GLY A 118 5.94 -2.63 -2.90
C GLY A 118 4.67 -3.47 -2.68
N GLU A 119 3.51 -3.01 -3.13
CA GLU A 119 2.21 -3.61 -2.83
C GLU A 119 1.85 -4.83 -3.70
N GLN A 120 2.53 -5.02 -4.84
CA GLN A 120 2.33 -6.15 -5.74
C GLN A 120 3.56 -7.05 -5.81
N PRO A 121 3.61 -8.14 -5.02
CA PRO A 121 4.51 -9.25 -5.22
C PRO A 121 4.12 -10.03 -6.49
N LEU A 122 5.01 -10.03 -7.48
CA LEU A 122 4.73 -10.53 -8.83
C LEU A 122 5.77 -11.57 -9.25
N LEU A 123 5.30 -12.60 -9.95
CA LEU A 123 6.17 -13.52 -10.67
C LEU A 123 6.80 -12.80 -11.88
N PRO A 124 7.90 -13.34 -12.46
CA PRO A 124 8.45 -12.80 -13.70
C PRO A 124 7.39 -12.64 -14.79
N TYR A 125 7.37 -11.48 -15.45
CA TYR A 125 6.39 -11.06 -16.46
C TYR A 125 4.94 -10.93 -15.98
N GLU A 126 4.62 -11.20 -14.72
CA GLU A 126 3.26 -11.05 -14.20
C GLU A 126 2.90 -9.57 -14.02
N SER A 127 1.62 -9.24 -14.20
CA SER A 127 1.08 -7.91 -13.95
C SER A 127 -0.20 -7.97 -13.12
N CYS A 128 -0.63 -6.82 -12.63
CA CYS A 128 -1.85 -6.68 -11.86
C CYS A 128 -2.54 -5.34 -12.19
N ASN A 129 -3.86 -5.35 -12.28
CA ASN A 129 -4.67 -4.15 -12.36
C ASN A 129 -5.29 -3.81 -11.00
N LEU A 130 -5.30 -2.52 -10.69
CA LEU A 130 -5.64 -2.00 -9.37
C LEU A 130 -6.94 -1.19 -9.39
N GLY A 131 -7.65 -1.22 -8.28
CA GLY A 131 -8.80 -0.35 -7.98
C GLY A 131 -8.85 -0.03 -6.49
N SER A 132 -9.55 1.02 -6.09
CA SER A 132 -9.63 1.41 -4.67
C SER A 132 -11.01 1.91 -4.27
N ILE A 133 -11.52 1.41 -3.15
CA ILE A 133 -12.80 1.82 -2.56
C ILE A 133 -12.56 3.03 -1.65
N ASN A 134 -13.32 4.11 -1.84
CA ASN A 134 -13.32 5.24 -0.92
C ASN A 134 -14.16 4.91 0.33
N LEU A 135 -13.49 4.56 1.43
CA LEU A 135 -14.13 4.14 2.68
C LEU A 135 -14.94 5.26 3.34
N SER A 136 -14.55 6.53 3.15
CA SER A 136 -15.31 7.68 3.68
C SER A 136 -16.75 7.74 3.16
N LYS A 137 -17.03 7.10 2.01
CA LYS A 137 -18.36 7.02 1.38
C LYS A 137 -19.12 5.74 1.72
N MET A 138 -18.53 4.86 2.53
CA MET A 138 -19.09 3.57 2.94
C MET A 138 -19.67 3.62 4.36
N LEU A 139 -20.14 4.79 4.77
CA LEU A 139 -20.72 5.04 6.09
C LEU A 139 -22.19 5.46 5.96
N LYS A 140 -22.98 5.19 7.01
CA LYS A 140 -24.36 5.65 7.20
C LYS A 140 -24.56 6.17 8.61
N GLY A 141 -25.44 7.14 8.77
CA GLY A 141 -25.72 7.77 10.07
C GLY A 141 -26.05 9.26 9.93
N LYS A 142 -26.39 9.89 11.05
CA LYS A 142 -26.62 11.34 11.17
C LYS A 142 -26.06 11.83 12.52
N ASN A 143 -25.75 13.13 12.59
CA ASN A 143 -25.43 13.84 13.85
C ASN A 143 -24.31 13.21 14.69
N GLY A 144 -23.24 12.71 14.06
CA GLY A 144 -22.09 12.15 14.76
C GLY A 144 -22.20 10.66 15.15
N ASP A 145 -23.37 10.03 15.02
CA ASP A 145 -23.51 8.56 15.14
C ASP A 145 -23.35 7.90 13.77
N MET A 146 -22.13 7.92 13.25
CA MET A 146 -21.79 7.25 11.98
C MET A 146 -21.41 5.79 12.23
N LYS A 147 -21.85 4.90 11.34
CA LYS A 147 -21.51 3.48 11.34
C LYS A 147 -21.17 3.03 9.93
N ILE A 148 -20.37 1.97 9.83
CA ILE A 148 -20.03 1.36 8.53
C ILE A 148 -21.29 0.80 7.88
N ASP A 149 -21.52 1.16 6.63
CA ASP A 149 -22.60 0.62 5.82
C ASP A 149 -22.15 -0.65 5.09
N TRP A 150 -22.24 -1.77 5.81
CA TRP A 150 -21.76 -3.08 5.33
C TRP A 150 -22.43 -3.54 4.03
N ASP A 151 -23.69 -3.18 3.80
CA ASP A 151 -24.41 -3.59 2.59
C ASP A 151 -23.90 -2.86 1.36
N LYS A 152 -23.74 -1.54 1.47
CA LYS A 152 -23.13 -0.72 0.42
C LYS A 152 -21.69 -1.13 0.15
N LEU A 153 -20.91 -1.39 1.21
CA LEU A 153 -19.54 -1.86 1.08
C LEU A 153 -19.49 -3.20 0.33
N ARG A 154 -20.37 -4.16 0.69
CA ARG A 154 -20.48 -5.47 0.01
C ARG A 154 -20.74 -5.31 -1.48
N GLU A 155 -21.75 -4.54 -1.85
CA GLU A 155 -22.10 -4.29 -3.25
C GLU A 155 -20.93 -3.66 -4.02
N THR A 156 -20.25 -2.70 -3.39
CA THR A 156 -19.09 -2.01 -3.98
C THR A 156 -17.90 -2.97 -4.19
N ILE A 157 -17.61 -3.84 -3.22
CA ILE A 157 -16.55 -4.86 -3.33
C ILE A 157 -16.83 -5.79 -4.50
N ARG A 158 -18.05 -6.34 -4.57
CA ARG A 158 -18.44 -7.30 -5.61
C ARG A 158 -18.34 -6.69 -7.00
N LYS A 159 -18.85 -5.47 -7.18
CA LYS A 159 -18.70 -4.71 -8.44
C LYS A 159 -17.23 -4.43 -8.76
N GLY A 160 -16.42 -4.07 -7.77
CA GLY A 160 -14.99 -3.82 -7.92
C GLY A 160 -14.23 -5.05 -8.43
N VAL A 161 -14.46 -6.22 -7.82
CA VAL A 161 -13.84 -7.49 -8.24
C VAL A 161 -14.28 -7.88 -9.66
N HIS A 162 -15.58 -7.79 -9.96
CA HIS A 162 -16.10 -8.06 -11.30
C HIS A 162 -15.49 -7.14 -12.36
N PHE A 163 -15.43 -5.84 -12.06
CA PHE A 163 -14.82 -4.84 -12.94
C PHE A 163 -13.35 -5.15 -13.20
N LEU A 164 -12.57 -5.41 -12.15
CA LEU A 164 -11.15 -5.70 -12.27
C LEU A 164 -10.88 -7.02 -13.01
N ASP A 165 -11.71 -8.06 -12.85
CA ASP A 165 -11.60 -9.30 -13.63
C ASP A 165 -11.82 -9.05 -15.12
N ASN A 166 -12.82 -8.23 -15.49
CA ASN A 166 -13.07 -7.89 -16.89
C ASN A 166 -11.90 -7.10 -17.51
N VAL A 167 -11.23 -6.25 -16.73
CA VAL A 167 -10.07 -5.48 -17.20
C VAL A 167 -8.93 -6.41 -17.63
N VAL A 168 -8.74 -7.57 -16.98
CA VAL A 168 -7.71 -8.55 -17.40
C VAL A 168 -7.93 -9.01 -18.85
N ASP A 169 -9.18 -9.21 -19.25
CA ASP A 169 -9.50 -9.68 -20.60
C ASP A 169 -9.43 -8.55 -21.64
N LEU A 170 -9.82 -7.34 -21.26
CA LEU A 170 -9.87 -6.17 -22.15
C LEU A 170 -8.52 -5.45 -22.31
N ASN A 171 -7.55 -5.70 -21.42
CA ASN A 171 -6.28 -5.01 -21.44
C ASN A 171 -5.45 -5.38 -22.68
N LYS A 172 -4.65 -4.42 -23.17
CA LYS A 172 -3.68 -4.63 -24.24
C LYS A 172 -2.29 -4.68 -23.64
N TYR A 173 -1.66 -5.84 -23.70
CA TYR A 173 -0.34 -6.05 -23.11
C TYR A 173 0.76 -5.73 -24.12
N PRO A 174 1.83 -5.03 -23.70
CA PRO A 174 2.91 -4.67 -24.61
C PRO A 174 3.85 -5.82 -24.96
N ILE A 175 3.83 -6.91 -24.16
CA ILE A 175 4.71 -8.07 -24.30
C ILE A 175 3.85 -9.33 -24.15
N GLU A 176 3.96 -10.26 -25.09
CA GLU A 176 3.19 -11.52 -25.12
C GLU A 176 3.41 -12.37 -23.86
N ALA A 177 4.65 -12.44 -23.37
CA ALA A 177 4.99 -13.13 -22.12
C ALA A 177 4.17 -12.57 -20.92
N THR A 178 3.98 -11.25 -20.87
CA THR A 178 3.19 -10.61 -19.82
C THR A 178 1.71 -10.91 -19.96
N GLU A 179 1.18 -10.89 -21.19
CA GLU A 179 -0.20 -11.28 -21.45
C GLU A 179 -0.49 -12.70 -20.97
N LYS A 180 0.38 -13.63 -21.35
CA LYS A 180 0.25 -15.05 -20.99
C LYS A 180 0.23 -15.22 -19.48
N VAL A 181 1.28 -14.78 -18.77
CA VAL A 181 1.38 -14.97 -17.31
C VAL A 181 0.23 -14.27 -16.57
N THR A 182 -0.13 -13.06 -17.00
CA THR A 182 -1.23 -12.31 -16.38
C THR A 182 -2.58 -13.02 -16.57
N LYS A 183 -2.88 -13.52 -17.76
CA LYS A 183 -4.12 -14.26 -18.02
C LYS A 183 -4.16 -15.62 -17.33
N SER A 184 -3.01 -16.27 -17.12
CA SER A 184 -2.94 -17.55 -16.43
C SER A 184 -3.18 -17.45 -14.91
N ASN A 185 -2.78 -16.35 -14.27
CA ASN A 185 -2.96 -16.14 -12.82
C ASN A 185 -4.12 -15.20 -12.46
N ARG A 186 -4.45 -14.26 -13.35
CA ARG A 186 -5.53 -13.27 -13.19
C ARG A 186 -5.48 -12.50 -11.87
N LYS A 187 -4.27 -12.11 -11.43
CA LYS A 187 -4.10 -11.30 -10.21
C LYS A 187 -4.77 -9.95 -10.40
N ILE A 188 -5.64 -9.62 -9.44
CA ILE A 188 -6.24 -8.29 -9.31
C ILE A 188 -5.93 -7.72 -7.92
N GLY A 189 -6.02 -6.40 -7.81
CA GLY A 189 -5.73 -5.66 -6.59
C GLY A 189 -6.81 -4.65 -6.25
N LEU A 190 -7.86 -5.09 -5.56
CA LEU A 190 -8.86 -4.21 -4.98
C LEU A 190 -8.40 -3.73 -3.60
N GLY A 191 -8.17 -2.43 -3.47
CA GLY A 191 -7.75 -1.76 -2.25
C GLY A 191 -8.74 -0.76 -1.71
N ILE A 192 -8.23 0.08 -0.81
CA ILE A 192 -8.97 1.12 -0.14
C ILE A 192 -8.23 2.45 -0.21
N MET A 193 -8.98 3.53 -0.09
CA MET A 193 -8.52 4.89 0.19
C MET A 193 -9.54 5.54 1.13
N GLY A 194 -9.19 6.69 1.72
CA GLY A 194 -10.10 7.38 2.62
C GLY A 194 -10.21 6.73 4.01
N PHE A 195 -9.21 5.95 4.43
CA PHE A 195 -9.25 5.27 5.74
C PHE A 195 -9.22 6.26 6.90
N ALA A 196 -8.33 7.27 6.87
CA ALA A 196 -8.27 8.32 7.88
C ALA A 196 -9.62 9.08 7.97
N ASP A 197 -10.22 9.43 6.83
CA ASP A 197 -11.52 10.09 6.81
C ASP A 197 -12.65 9.21 7.36
N MET A 198 -12.57 7.89 7.14
CA MET A 198 -13.55 6.95 7.67
C MET A 198 -13.49 6.92 9.20
N ILE A 199 -12.30 6.73 9.78
CA ILE A 199 -12.16 6.66 11.23
C ILE A 199 -12.46 8.00 11.91
N ILE A 200 -12.14 9.14 11.26
CA ILE A 200 -12.50 10.48 11.75
C ILE A 200 -14.02 10.61 11.86
N GLN A 201 -14.75 10.21 10.81
CA GLN A 201 -16.21 10.25 10.81
C GLN A 201 -16.84 9.29 11.83
N LEU A 202 -16.16 8.18 12.15
CA LEU A 202 -16.56 7.25 13.22
C LEU A 202 -16.18 7.75 14.62
N GLY A 203 -15.42 8.84 14.75
CA GLY A 203 -14.93 9.35 16.02
C GLY A 203 -13.82 8.49 16.64
N ILE A 204 -13.11 7.69 15.83
CA ILE A 204 -12.08 6.75 16.27
C ILE A 204 -10.69 7.36 16.04
N PRO A 205 -9.84 7.49 17.06
CA PRO A 205 -8.44 7.90 16.90
C PRO A 205 -7.64 6.91 16.04
N TYR A 206 -6.88 7.41 15.07
CA TYR A 206 -6.02 6.57 14.21
C TYR A 206 -5.02 5.74 15.04
N ASN A 207 -4.39 6.36 16.02
CA ASN A 207 -3.38 5.80 16.91
C ASN A 207 -3.99 5.07 18.13
N SER A 208 -5.03 4.26 17.91
CA SER A 208 -5.71 3.51 18.98
C SER A 208 -5.94 2.04 18.62
N GLU A 209 -6.06 1.20 19.65
CA GLU A 209 -6.49 -0.20 19.53
C GLU A 209 -7.85 -0.33 18.84
N GLU A 210 -8.74 0.65 19.03
CA GLU A 210 -10.03 0.70 18.34
C GLU A 210 -9.85 0.96 16.83
N GLY A 211 -8.92 1.85 16.46
CA GLY A 211 -8.54 2.10 15.07
C GLY A 211 -7.97 0.84 14.40
N VAL A 212 -7.11 0.09 15.09
CA VAL A 212 -6.58 -1.20 14.61
C VAL A 212 -7.71 -2.21 14.40
N LYS A 213 -8.60 -2.38 15.39
CA LYS A 213 -9.76 -3.30 15.27
C LYS A 213 -10.70 -2.90 14.14
N ALA A 214 -10.91 -1.60 13.90
CA ALA A 214 -11.69 -1.11 12.79
C ALA A 214 -11.04 -1.48 11.44
N ALA A 215 -9.72 -1.30 11.31
CA ALA A 215 -8.96 -1.70 10.12
C ALA A 215 -9.07 -3.22 9.86
N GLU A 216 -8.87 -4.05 10.89
CA GLU A 216 -8.99 -5.51 10.80
C GLU A 216 -10.39 -5.93 10.35
N LYS A 217 -11.43 -5.36 10.96
CA LYS A 217 -12.83 -5.70 10.65
C LYS A 217 -13.18 -5.34 9.20
N VAL A 218 -12.80 -4.14 8.76
CA VAL A 218 -13.06 -3.66 7.40
C VAL A 218 -12.30 -4.49 6.37
N MET A 219 -10.99 -4.68 6.57
CA MET A 219 -10.19 -5.43 5.60
C MET A 219 -10.54 -6.91 5.57
N LYS A 220 -10.88 -7.53 6.70
CA LYS A 220 -11.42 -8.89 6.73
C LYS A 220 -12.68 -9.00 5.86
N PHE A 221 -13.63 -8.08 6.04
CA PHE A 221 -14.85 -8.07 5.25
C PHE A 221 -14.59 -7.88 3.75
N ILE A 222 -13.70 -6.96 3.37
CA ILE A 222 -13.31 -6.71 1.98
C ILE A 222 -12.66 -7.95 1.36
N THR A 223 -11.72 -8.57 2.07
CA THR A 223 -11.01 -9.76 1.58
C THR A 223 -11.93 -10.97 1.46
N ASP A 224 -12.80 -11.20 2.44
CA ASP A 224 -13.73 -12.34 2.42
C ASP A 224 -14.77 -12.19 1.31
N GLU A 225 -15.42 -11.02 1.21
CA GLU A 225 -16.40 -10.77 0.17
C GLU A 225 -15.78 -10.75 -1.23
N GLY A 226 -14.58 -10.19 -1.37
CA GLY A 226 -13.86 -10.21 -2.64
C GLY A 226 -13.53 -11.63 -3.11
N ARG A 227 -13.14 -12.51 -2.18
CA ARG A 227 -12.92 -13.93 -2.48
C ARG A 227 -14.22 -14.66 -2.84
N ASN A 228 -15.32 -14.38 -2.12
CA ASN A 228 -16.64 -14.93 -2.46
C ASN A 228 -17.03 -14.57 -3.89
N MET A 229 -16.88 -13.29 -4.27
CA MET A 229 -17.14 -12.85 -5.64
C MET A 229 -16.22 -13.55 -6.67
N SER A 230 -14.93 -13.74 -6.35
CA SER A 230 -14.01 -14.47 -7.24
C SER A 230 -14.36 -15.95 -7.38
N GLU A 231 -14.86 -16.60 -6.33
CA GLU A 231 -15.37 -17.98 -6.39
C GLU A 231 -16.60 -18.07 -7.30
N GLU A 232 -17.54 -17.14 -7.16
CA GLU A 232 -18.74 -17.06 -8.02
C GLU A 232 -18.36 -16.85 -9.49
N LEU A 233 -17.42 -15.94 -9.77
CA LEU A 233 -16.88 -15.77 -11.12
C LEU A 233 -16.18 -17.03 -11.62
N GLY A 234 -15.48 -17.76 -10.74
CA GLY A 234 -14.82 -19.02 -11.06
C GLY A 234 -15.83 -20.10 -11.47
N LYS A 235 -16.99 -20.15 -10.80
CA LYS A 235 -18.11 -21.05 -11.17
C LYS A 235 -18.70 -20.71 -12.53
N GLN A 236 -18.84 -19.41 -12.83
CA GLN A 236 -19.49 -18.94 -14.05
C GLN A 236 -18.56 -18.95 -15.28
N ARG A 237 -17.28 -18.64 -15.10
CA ARG A 237 -16.32 -18.37 -16.18
C ARG A 237 -15.12 -19.31 -16.19
N GLY A 238 -15.05 -20.24 -15.24
CA GLY A 238 -13.89 -21.08 -14.98
C GLY A 238 -12.86 -20.41 -14.05
N SER A 239 -12.13 -21.23 -13.31
CA SER A 239 -11.01 -20.78 -12.48
C SER A 239 -9.87 -20.18 -13.32
N PHE A 240 -8.95 -19.44 -12.69
CA PHE A 240 -7.69 -19.09 -13.35
C PHE A 240 -6.91 -20.35 -13.74
N GLU A 241 -6.09 -20.27 -14.79
CA GLU A 241 -5.43 -21.42 -15.42
C GLU A 241 -4.53 -22.18 -14.44
N ASN A 242 -3.73 -21.45 -13.65
CA ASN A 242 -2.81 -22.03 -12.66
C ASN A 242 -3.48 -22.41 -11.33
N PHE A 243 -4.81 -22.57 -11.30
CA PHE A 243 -5.55 -22.92 -10.08
C PHE A 243 -5.17 -24.30 -9.54
N LYS A 244 -4.95 -25.28 -10.42
CA LYS A 244 -4.48 -26.62 -10.04
C LYS A 244 -3.07 -26.54 -9.44
N GLY A 245 -2.87 -27.13 -8.27
CA GLY A 245 -1.62 -27.07 -7.50
C GLY A 245 -1.44 -25.81 -6.66
N SER A 246 -2.33 -24.82 -6.81
CA SER A 246 -2.28 -23.54 -6.08
C SER A 246 -2.59 -23.71 -4.58
N VAL A 247 -2.34 -22.67 -3.80
CA VAL A 247 -2.75 -22.62 -2.39
C VAL A 247 -4.27 -22.69 -2.23
N TRP A 248 -5.04 -22.22 -3.23
CA TRP A 248 -6.50 -22.21 -3.16
C TRP A 248 -7.09 -23.61 -3.32
N GLU A 249 -6.58 -24.41 -4.26
CA GLU A 249 -6.98 -25.81 -4.39
C GLU A 249 -6.66 -26.59 -3.10
N LYS A 250 -5.46 -26.40 -2.54
CA LYS A 250 -5.04 -27.03 -1.27
C LYS A 250 -5.91 -26.63 -0.07
N LYS A 251 -6.50 -25.44 -0.11
CA LYS A 251 -7.47 -24.96 0.88
C LYS A 251 -8.89 -25.49 0.66
N GLY A 252 -9.12 -26.31 -0.37
CA GLY A 252 -10.40 -26.96 -0.64
C GLY A 252 -11.37 -26.13 -1.48
N TYR A 253 -10.92 -25.01 -2.06
CA TYR A 253 -11.76 -24.29 -3.02
C TYR A 253 -11.99 -25.17 -4.25
N LYS A 254 -13.20 -25.11 -4.82
CA LYS A 254 -13.54 -25.80 -6.08
C LYS A 254 -13.36 -24.89 -7.30
N HIS A 255 -13.63 -23.60 -7.12
CA HIS A 255 -13.55 -22.60 -8.17
C HIS A 255 -13.02 -21.28 -7.59
N ILE A 256 -12.04 -20.67 -8.25
CA ILE A 256 -11.55 -19.31 -7.94
C ILE A 256 -11.10 -18.65 -9.24
N ARG A 257 -11.63 -17.46 -9.55
CA ARG A 257 -11.30 -16.75 -10.78
C ARG A 257 -9.95 -16.04 -10.76
N ASN A 258 -9.48 -15.59 -9.59
CA ASN A 258 -8.31 -14.71 -9.46
C ASN A 258 -7.32 -15.26 -8.42
N ALA A 259 -6.03 -15.35 -8.74
CA ALA A 259 -5.01 -15.84 -7.79
C ALA A 259 -4.85 -14.92 -6.57
N THR A 260 -5.09 -13.61 -6.73
CA THR A 260 -5.20 -12.62 -5.64
C THR A 260 -6.38 -11.71 -5.91
N VAL A 261 -6.95 -11.13 -4.85
CA VAL A 261 -8.11 -10.23 -4.96
C VAL A 261 -7.82 -8.84 -4.40
N THR A 262 -7.11 -8.75 -3.28
CA THR A 262 -6.94 -7.50 -2.53
C THR A 262 -5.50 -7.06 -2.44
N THR A 263 -5.28 -5.75 -2.48
CA THR A 263 -4.01 -5.08 -2.21
C THR A 263 -4.28 -3.67 -1.75
N ILE A 264 -3.35 -3.01 -1.07
CA ILE A 264 -3.49 -1.60 -0.70
C ILE A 264 -2.40 -0.82 -1.42
N ALA A 265 -2.79 0.07 -2.32
CA ALA A 265 -1.88 0.90 -3.11
C ALA A 265 -1.81 2.32 -2.51
N PRO A 266 -0.77 3.12 -2.81
CA PRO A 266 -0.65 4.48 -2.26
C PRO A 266 -1.80 5.43 -2.61
N THR A 267 -2.47 5.19 -3.74
CA THR A 267 -3.63 5.96 -4.24
C THR A 267 -3.40 7.47 -4.46
N SER A 268 -2.16 7.95 -4.48
CA SER A 268 -1.80 9.38 -4.41
C SER A 268 -2.53 10.31 -5.39
N ASN A 269 -2.83 9.84 -6.60
CA ASN A 269 -3.58 10.64 -7.59
C ASN A 269 -5.10 10.43 -7.50
N ILE A 270 -5.54 9.19 -7.27
CA ILE A 270 -6.97 8.85 -7.30
C ILE A 270 -7.68 9.31 -6.03
N SER A 271 -6.98 9.42 -4.90
CA SER A 271 -7.49 9.98 -3.64
C SER A 271 -7.79 11.47 -3.78
N ILE A 272 -6.91 12.22 -4.45
CA ILE A 272 -7.13 13.65 -4.77
C ILE A 272 -8.38 13.82 -5.65
N VAL A 273 -8.51 13.00 -6.70
CA VAL A 273 -9.71 13.02 -7.57
C VAL A 273 -10.97 12.65 -6.78
N ALA A 274 -10.87 11.72 -5.84
CA ALA A 274 -11.98 11.29 -4.99
C ALA A 274 -12.26 12.22 -3.80
N GLY A 275 -11.42 13.23 -3.56
CA GLY A 275 -11.53 14.17 -2.44
C GLY A 275 -11.44 13.48 -1.08
N CYS A 276 -10.51 12.55 -0.90
CA CYS A 276 -10.29 11.84 0.35
C CYS A 276 -8.79 11.64 0.66
N SER A 277 -8.50 11.25 1.89
CA SER A 277 -7.20 10.76 2.35
C SER A 277 -6.69 9.59 1.51
N SER A 278 -5.37 9.50 1.39
CA SER A 278 -4.69 8.52 0.56
C SER A 278 -4.57 7.18 1.27
N SER A 279 -4.92 6.09 0.58
CA SER A 279 -4.64 4.72 1.03
C SER A 279 -5.19 4.47 2.45
N ILE A 280 -4.40 3.76 3.25
CA ILE A 280 -4.54 3.60 4.69
C ILE A 280 -3.84 4.70 5.50
N GLU A 281 -3.15 5.64 4.86
CA GLU A 281 -2.27 6.59 5.55
C GLU A 281 -3.07 7.52 6.49
N PRO A 282 -2.49 7.93 7.64
CA PRO A 282 -3.04 9.02 8.42
C PRO A 282 -3.00 10.33 7.63
N LEU A 283 -3.69 11.36 8.14
CA LEU A 283 -3.57 12.70 7.55
C LEU A 283 -2.12 13.17 7.70
N PHE A 284 -1.50 13.63 6.61
CA PHE A 284 -0.18 14.25 6.70
C PHE A 284 -0.27 15.60 7.42
N ALA A 285 -1.25 16.41 7.04
CA ALA A 285 -1.54 17.70 7.67
C ALA A 285 -3.06 17.97 7.64
N ILE A 286 -3.53 18.74 8.61
CA ILE A 286 -4.94 19.18 8.66
C ILE A 286 -5.17 20.39 7.75
N SER A 287 -4.15 21.22 7.57
CA SER A 287 -4.17 22.37 6.66
C SER A 287 -2.85 22.41 5.89
N TYR A 288 -2.91 22.70 4.59
CA TYR A 288 -1.72 22.84 3.75
C TYR A 288 -1.92 23.89 2.66
N ILE A 289 -0.80 24.40 2.15
CA ILE A 289 -0.80 25.33 1.02
C ILE A 289 -0.73 24.54 -0.28
N ARG A 290 -1.70 24.77 -1.17
CA ARG A 290 -1.70 24.24 -2.52
C ARG A 290 -1.21 25.29 -3.50
N ASN A 291 -0.14 24.97 -4.21
CA ASN A 291 0.36 25.79 -5.30
C ASN A 291 -0.61 25.68 -6.49
N VAL A 292 -1.24 26.79 -6.85
CA VAL A 292 -2.10 26.91 -8.04
C VAL A 292 -1.35 27.62 -9.17
N ALA A 293 -1.84 27.47 -10.39
CA ALA A 293 -1.29 28.20 -11.53
C ALA A 293 -1.30 29.70 -11.23
N SER A 294 -0.23 30.41 -11.62
CA SER A 294 -0.04 31.84 -11.31
C SER A 294 -1.20 32.73 -11.79
N SER A 295 -1.97 32.29 -12.78
CA SER A 295 -3.18 32.94 -13.28
C SER A 295 -4.39 32.89 -12.34
N LEU A 296 -4.37 32.02 -11.32
CA LEU A 296 -5.42 31.86 -10.32
C LEU A 296 -5.05 32.48 -8.96
N GLY A 297 -3.93 33.21 -8.89
CA GLY A 297 -3.35 33.75 -7.66
C GLY A 297 -2.14 32.95 -7.15
N GLN A 298 -1.56 33.37 -6.03
CA GLN A 298 -0.54 32.61 -5.31
C GLN A 298 -1.17 31.94 -4.09
N ASN A 299 -0.89 30.64 -3.91
CA ASN A 299 -1.09 29.86 -2.67
C ASN A 299 -2.53 29.80 -2.12
N LEU A 300 -3.25 28.72 -2.43
CA LEU A 300 -4.56 28.43 -1.81
C LEU A 300 -4.35 27.68 -0.49
N ILE A 301 -4.90 28.18 0.61
CA ILE A 301 -4.96 27.44 1.87
C ILE A 301 -6.09 26.41 1.74
N GLU A 302 -5.75 25.14 1.90
CA GLU A 302 -6.71 24.02 1.86
C GLU A 302 -6.76 23.39 3.26
N ILE A 303 -7.95 23.43 3.87
CA ILE A 303 -8.22 22.84 5.19
C ILE A 303 -8.95 21.52 4.97
N ASN A 304 -8.65 20.51 5.80
CA ASN A 304 -9.36 19.25 5.77
C ASN A 304 -10.88 19.50 5.96
N PRO A 305 -11.73 19.11 5.01
CA PRO A 305 -13.16 19.43 5.06
C PRO A 305 -13.90 18.83 6.27
N LEU A 306 -13.43 17.68 6.79
CA LEU A 306 -14.01 17.07 7.98
C LEU A 306 -13.65 17.88 9.23
N PHE A 307 -12.43 18.41 9.30
CA PHE A 307 -12.00 19.27 10.41
C PHE A 307 -12.78 20.58 10.42
N GLU A 308 -12.86 21.27 9.29
CA GLU A 308 -13.63 22.52 9.14
C GLU A 308 -15.09 22.32 9.54
N LYS A 309 -15.74 21.27 8.99
CA LYS A 309 -17.12 20.93 9.35
C LYS A 309 -17.28 20.67 10.84
N THR A 310 -16.33 19.96 11.45
CA THR A 310 -16.34 19.66 12.90
C THR A 310 -16.19 20.94 13.72
N ALA A 311 -15.31 21.86 13.30
CA ALA A 311 -15.10 23.15 13.94
C ALA A 311 -16.34 24.03 13.92
N ILE A 312 -17.03 24.11 12.77
CA ILE A 312 -18.27 24.85 12.63
C ILE A 312 -19.36 24.22 13.51
N GLN A 313 -19.53 22.91 13.47
CA GLN A 313 -20.57 22.20 14.24
C GLN A 313 -20.39 22.31 15.76
N LYS A 314 -19.14 22.33 16.23
CA LYS A 314 -18.81 22.47 17.66
C LYS A 314 -18.59 23.91 18.11
N GLY A 315 -18.72 24.89 17.21
CA GLY A 315 -18.67 26.31 17.54
C GLY A 315 -17.29 26.85 17.91
N PHE A 316 -16.20 26.21 17.47
CA PHE A 316 -14.82 26.70 17.71
C PHE A 316 -14.15 27.23 16.44
N TYR A 317 -14.86 27.29 15.31
CA TYR A 317 -14.31 27.82 14.06
C TYR A 317 -14.06 29.34 14.15
N SER A 318 -12.86 29.77 13.75
CA SER A 318 -12.55 31.17 13.41
C SER A 318 -11.46 31.21 12.34
N ASP A 319 -11.39 32.29 11.56
CA ASP A 319 -10.39 32.47 10.52
C ASP A 319 -8.97 32.60 11.11
N GLU A 320 -8.84 33.19 12.30
CA GLU A 320 -7.60 33.23 13.07
C GLU A 320 -7.13 31.82 13.45
N LEU A 321 -8.04 30.99 13.98
CA LEU A 321 -7.72 29.61 14.35
C LEU A 321 -7.25 28.80 13.14
N MET A 322 -7.90 28.95 11.98
CA MET A 322 -7.49 28.22 10.77
C MET A 322 -6.09 28.63 10.28
N LYS A 323 -5.69 29.90 10.47
CA LYS A 323 -4.32 30.36 10.23
C LYS A 323 -3.33 29.77 11.23
N ASP A 324 -3.73 29.63 12.50
CA ASP A 324 -2.91 29.01 13.53
C ASP A 324 -2.70 27.50 13.28
N VAL A 325 -3.73 26.79 12.82
CA VAL A 325 -3.60 25.38 12.41
C VAL A 325 -2.59 25.24 11.28
N LEU A 326 -2.59 26.16 10.31
CA LEU A 326 -1.64 26.17 9.20
C LEU A 326 -0.21 26.44 9.68
N SER A 327 0.00 27.36 10.62
CA SER A 327 1.33 27.78 11.08
C SER A 327 2.02 26.74 11.97
N HIS A 328 1.26 26.06 12.82
CA HIS A 328 1.81 25.09 13.78
C HIS A 328 2.00 23.69 13.20
N GLY A 329 1.31 23.35 12.11
CA GLY A 329 1.39 22.03 11.46
C GLY A 329 0.76 20.87 12.27
N SER A 330 0.36 21.10 13.52
CA SER A 330 -0.38 20.16 14.36
C SER A 330 -1.36 20.89 15.26
N ILE A 331 -2.57 20.33 15.42
CA ILE A 331 -3.62 20.90 16.28
C ILE A 331 -3.43 20.58 17.77
N GLN A 332 -2.52 19.67 18.10
CA GLN A 332 -2.42 19.11 19.45
C GLN A 332 -2.06 20.17 20.51
N ILE A 333 -1.32 21.19 20.11
CA ILE A 333 -0.83 22.27 21.00
C ILE A 333 -1.78 23.48 21.09
N ILE A 334 -2.82 23.54 20.26
CA ILE A 334 -3.72 24.70 20.17
C ILE A 334 -4.82 24.57 21.22
N LYS A 335 -4.92 25.51 22.16
CA LYS A 335 -5.77 25.38 23.37
C LYS A 335 -7.26 25.52 23.07
N GLU A 336 -7.59 26.26 22.04
CA GLU A 336 -8.93 26.58 21.56
C GLU A 336 -9.64 25.34 20.99
N ILE A 337 -8.88 24.32 20.59
CA ILE A 337 -9.42 23.10 20.01
C ILE A 337 -9.75 22.09 21.13
N PRO A 338 -10.99 21.58 21.20
CA PRO A 338 -11.39 20.58 22.19
C PRO A 338 -10.56 19.29 22.15
N ASP A 339 -10.31 18.69 23.31
CA ASP A 339 -9.49 17.48 23.43
C ASP A 339 -10.06 16.27 22.69
N ASP A 340 -11.38 16.17 22.59
CA ASP A 340 -12.02 15.08 21.84
C ASP A 340 -11.80 15.22 20.32
N VAL A 341 -11.71 16.44 19.81
CA VAL A 341 -11.32 16.70 18.41
C VAL A 341 -9.84 16.38 18.20
N LYS A 342 -8.96 16.82 19.11
CA LYS A 342 -7.52 16.53 19.04
C LYS A 342 -7.22 15.04 18.99
N LYS A 343 -7.95 14.24 19.77
CA LYS A 343 -7.81 12.77 19.78
C LYS A 343 -8.09 12.14 18.42
N VAL A 344 -9.05 12.69 17.66
CA VAL A 344 -9.50 12.10 16.39
C VAL A 344 -8.68 12.62 15.20
N PHE A 345 -8.34 13.91 15.21
CA PHE A 345 -7.58 14.56 14.15
C PHE A 345 -6.07 14.53 14.46
N VAL A 346 -5.50 13.33 14.43
CA VAL A 346 -4.05 13.12 14.53
C VAL A 346 -3.40 13.15 13.14
N THR A 347 -2.15 13.61 13.09
CA THR A 347 -1.33 13.66 11.88
C THR A 347 -0.25 12.57 11.88
N ALA A 348 0.44 12.37 10.76
CA ALA A 348 1.49 11.37 10.62
C ALA A 348 2.72 11.61 11.51
N HIS A 349 2.98 12.87 11.89
CA HIS A 349 4.12 13.33 12.71
C HIS A 349 3.77 13.60 14.17
#